data_AF-A0A836Q0Q6-F1
#
_entry.id   AF-A0A836Q0Q6-F1
#
_cell.length_a   1.000
_cell.length_b   1.000
_cell.length_c   1.000
_cell.angle_alpha   90.00
_cell.angle_beta   90.00
_cell.angle_gamma   90.00
#
_symmetry.space_group_name_H-M   'P 1'
#
loop_
_entity.id
_entity.type
_entity.pdbx_description
1 polymer ?
#
loop_
_entity_poly.entity_id
_entity_poly.type
_entity_poly.pdbx_seq_one_letter_code
_entity_poly.pdbx_strand_id
1 'polypeptide(L)'
;MDDTVDTLLRMLPEKEQEMGSESTQLADYLTVLALTLYHESRFPEAENMFHRALSIREKVLAVDHADIGVSLNHLGMVMLAQGHFSEAEPLFKRALTIQERALGFEHISLAAGLNNLAELYRILGRPEPAEKLYRRALTIRERHLGSDHPEVAEVLNNLGLLYYDLGRNADAEPLYRRVLAIQEKYLGKDHPIVATTLSNLAALFTDKDSFDKAEPLHIRALSIRERILSTEHPKVAESLNNLGWLYHQQGKYSRAESMYSRAIQIWERSLGPEHSNVAACLENYADLMRKTDREIDAVALEQRVYVIRRKNSH
;
A
#
# COMPACT_ATOMS: atom_id res chain seq x y z
N MET A 1 -7.97 16.49 -21.01
CA MET A 1 -6.54 16.74 -20.74
C MET A 1 -5.83 15.54 -21.28
N ASP A 2 -4.98 15.75 -22.28
CA ASP A 2 -4.24 14.67 -22.94
C ASP A 2 -3.36 13.98 -21.88
N ASP A 3 -3.51 12.67 -21.72
CA ASP A 3 -2.88 11.95 -20.61
C ASP A 3 -1.36 11.98 -20.79
N THR A 4 -0.64 12.34 -19.73
CA THR A 4 0.82 12.52 -19.77
C THR A 4 1.51 11.25 -20.27
N VAL A 5 0.98 10.09 -19.90
CA VAL A 5 1.50 8.78 -20.32
C VAL A 5 1.16 8.44 -21.76
N ASP A 6 -0.03 8.75 -22.24
CA ASP A 6 -0.39 8.53 -23.65
C ASP A 6 0.42 9.41 -24.60
N THR A 7 0.87 10.57 -24.12
CA THR A 7 1.83 11.41 -24.83
C THR A 7 3.20 10.74 -24.89
N LEU A 8 3.72 10.24 -23.77
CA LEU A 8 5.01 9.54 -23.71
C LEU A 8 5.02 8.26 -24.58
N LEU A 9 3.92 7.52 -24.61
CA LEU A 9 3.74 6.34 -25.45
C LEU A 9 3.76 6.70 -26.95
N ARG A 10 3.10 7.81 -27.35
CA ARG A 10 3.14 8.29 -28.74
C ARG A 10 4.53 8.74 -29.19
N MET A 11 5.33 9.29 -28.27
CA MET A 11 6.69 9.73 -28.56
C MET A 11 7.72 8.59 -28.58
N LEU A 12 7.37 7.40 -28.07
CA LEU A 12 8.30 6.28 -27.92
C LEU A 12 9.02 5.90 -29.23
N PRO A 13 8.37 5.78 -30.41
CA PRO A 13 9.06 5.43 -31.65
C PRO A 13 10.10 6.47 -32.09
N GLU A 14 9.82 7.76 -31.87
CA GLU A 14 10.77 8.85 -32.15
C GLU A 14 11.97 8.76 -31.20
N LYS A 15 11.71 8.54 -29.90
CA LYS A 15 12.78 8.35 -28.90
C LYS A 15 13.65 7.13 -29.17
N GLU A 16 13.08 6.04 -29.68
CA GLU A 16 13.84 4.87 -30.10
C GLU A 16 14.79 5.15 -31.26
N GLN A 17 14.36 5.97 -32.23
CA GLN A 17 15.21 6.40 -33.35
C GLN A 17 16.32 7.36 -32.88
N GLU A 18 15.99 8.32 -32.02
CA GLU A 18 16.95 9.29 -31.49
C GLU A 18 18.03 8.66 -30.60
N MET A 19 17.63 7.75 -29.70
CA MET A 19 18.53 7.17 -28.70
C MET A 19 19.24 5.90 -29.20
N GLY A 20 18.75 5.28 -30.27
CA GLY A 20 19.21 3.98 -30.76
C GLY A 20 18.63 2.80 -29.96
N SER A 21 18.33 1.71 -30.66
CA SER A 21 17.57 0.56 -30.14
C SER A 21 18.25 -0.25 -29.02
N GLU A 22 19.57 -0.11 -28.87
CA GLU A 22 20.38 -0.83 -27.88
C GLU A 22 21.26 0.14 -27.09
N SER A 23 20.68 1.25 -26.62
CA SER A 23 21.39 2.20 -25.77
C SER A 23 20.89 2.18 -24.32
N THR A 24 21.78 2.46 -23.38
CA THR A 24 21.41 2.62 -21.96
C THR A 24 20.45 3.78 -21.76
N GLN A 25 20.55 4.84 -22.57
CA GLN A 25 19.62 5.97 -22.56
C GLN A 25 18.18 5.54 -22.89
N LEU A 26 18.01 4.66 -23.89
CA LEU A 26 16.69 4.10 -24.19
C LEU A 26 16.18 3.23 -23.04
N ALA A 27 17.04 2.42 -22.41
CA ALA A 27 16.65 1.63 -21.24
C ALA A 27 16.20 2.50 -20.05
N ASP A 28 16.87 3.63 -19.82
CA ASP A 28 16.48 4.61 -18.80
C ASP A 28 15.14 5.26 -19.12
N TYR A 29 14.93 5.69 -20.37
CA TYR A 29 13.64 6.21 -20.84
C TYR A 29 12.50 5.22 -20.64
N LEU A 30 12.70 3.97 -21.07
CA LEU A 30 11.73 2.89 -20.90
C LEU A 30 11.42 2.62 -19.42
N THR A 31 12.42 2.73 -18.54
CA THR A 31 12.23 2.56 -17.09
C THR A 31 11.33 3.65 -16.51
N VAL A 32 11.55 4.90 -16.89
CA VAL A 32 10.72 6.03 -16.43
C VAL A 32 9.29 5.90 -16.96
N LEU A 33 9.13 5.57 -18.24
CA LEU A 33 7.82 5.32 -18.85
C LEU A 33 7.09 4.17 -18.15
N ALA A 34 7.79 3.08 -17.87
CA ALA A 34 7.24 1.94 -17.14
C ALA A 34 6.78 2.30 -15.73
N LEU A 35 7.55 3.11 -14.99
CA LEU A 35 7.16 3.61 -13.67
C LEU A 35 5.90 4.49 -13.75
N THR A 36 5.78 5.35 -14.77
CA THR A 36 4.55 6.14 -14.96
C THR A 36 3.35 5.26 -15.27
N LEU A 37 3.49 4.26 -16.15
CA LEU A 37 2.44 3.28 -16.45
C LEU A 37 2.04 2.48 -15.20
N TYR A 38 3.02 2.11 -14.37
CA TYR A 38 2.78 1.41 -13.11
C TYR A 38 1.94 2.25 -12.14
N HIS A 39 2.24 3.55 -12.01
CA HIS A 39 1.45 4.45 -11.16
C HIS A 39 0.02 4.67 -11.66
N GLU A 40 -0.21 4.57 -12.96
CA GLU A 40 -1.55 4.56 -13.57
C GLU A 40 -2.23 3.18 -13.53
N SER A 41 -1.61 2.20 -12.87
CA SER A 41 -2.10 0.81 -12.80
C SER A 41 -2.22 0.10 -14.18
N ARG A 42 -1.52 0.60 -15.20
CA ARG A 42 -1.40 -0.02 -16.54
C ARG A 42 -0.32 -1.11 -16.51
N PHE A 43 -0.50 -2.10 -15.63
CA PHE A 43 0.53 -3.09 -15.31
C PHE A 43 1.06 -3.88 -16.51
N PRO A 44 0.24 -4.36 -17.47
CA PRO A 44 0.76 -5.08 -18.64
C PRO A 44 1.67 -4.24 -19.53
N GLU A 45 1.39 -2.94 -19.64
CA GLU A 45 2.21 -2.02 -20.44
C GLU A 45 3.51 -1.68 -19.70
N ALA A 46 3.43 -1.44 -18.39
CA ALA A 46 4.60 -1.25 -17.53
C ALA A 46 5.54 -2.46 -17.57
N GLU A 47 4.98 -3.67 -17.47
CA GLU A 47 5.70 -4.94 -17.57
C GLU A 47 6.48 -5.04 -18.89
N ASN A 48 5.82 -4.76 -20.01
CA ASN A 48 6.46 -4.76 -21.32
C ASN A 48 7.64 -3.78 -21.37
N MET A 49 7.44 -2.54 -20.89
CA MET A 49 8.51 -1.53 -20.90
C MET A 49 9.68 -1.91 -19.98
N PHE A 50 9.44 -2.48 -18.79
CA PHE A 50 10.50 -2.98 -17.91
C PHE A 50 11.26 -4.16 -18.52
N HIS A 51 10.57 -5.11 -19.17
CA HIS A 51 11.22 -6.21 -19.88
C HIS A 51 12.14 -5.72 -20.99
N ARG A 52 11.69 -4.73 -21.76
CA ARG A 52 12.50 -4.12 -22.81
C ARG A 52 13.73 -3.42 -22.24
N ALA A 53 13.58 -2.64 -21.17
CA ALA A 53 14.69 -1.98 -20.49
C ALA A 53 15.71 -2.99 -19.94
N LEU A 54 15.24 -4.07 -19.31
CA LEU A 54 16.08 -5.15 -18.81
C LEU A 54 16.85 -5.83 -19.95
N SER A 55 16.18 -6.16 -21.05
CA SER A 55 16.80 -6.82 -22.21
C SER A 55 17.91 -5.98 -22.83
N ILE A 56 17.72 -4.66 -22.95
CA ILE A 56 18.77 -3.75 -23.43
C ILE A 56 19.95 -3.76 -22.46
N ARG A 57 19.70 -3.60 -21.16
CA ARG A 57 20.75 -3.57 -20.12
C ARG A 57 21.55 -4.88 -20.08
N GLU A 58 20.90 -6.04 -20.18
CA GLU A 58 21.57 -7.34 -20.21
C GLU A 58 22.45 -7.55 -21.45
N LYS A 59 22.13 -6.91 -22.58
CA LYS A 59 22.95 -6.95 -23.81
C LYS A 59 24.18 -6.05 -23.74
N VAL A 60 24.03 -4.85 -23.16
CA VAL A 60 25.03 -3.78 -23.27
C VAL A 60 25.89 -3.60 -22.03
N LEU A 61 25.44 -4.08 -20.87
CA LEU A 61 26.15 -3.95 -19.60
C LEU A 61 26.81 -5.28 -19.20
N ALA A 62 27.78 -5.20 -18.30
CA ALA A 62 28.34 -6.40 -17.66
C ALA A 62 27.26 -7.15 -16.88
N VAL A 63 27.38 -8.49 -16.79
CA VAL A 63 26.37 -9.37 -16.17
C VAL A 63 26.05 -9.02 -14.71
N ASP A 64 27.02 -8.48 -13.97
CA ASP A 64 26.86 -8.03 -12.59
C ASP A 64 26.69 -6.50 -12.48
N HIS A 65 26.25 -5.80 -13.54
CA HIS A 65 26.00 -4.36 -13.46
C HIS A 65 24.77 -4.06 -12.60
N ALA A 66 24.87 -3.10 -11.69
CA ALA A 66 23.83 -2.78 -10.71
C ALA A 66 22.46 -2.45 -11.35
N ASP A 67 22.45 -1.78 -12.50
CA ASP A 67 21.22 -1.41 -13.23
C ASP A 67 20.41 -2.62 -13.72
N ILE A 68 21.05 -3.77 -13.95
CA ILE A 68 20.33 -5.02 -14.22
C ILE A 68 19.52 -5.40 -12.98
N GLY A 69 20.12 -5.27 -11.80
CA GLY A 69 19.42 -5.49 -10.53
C GLY A 69 18.27 -4.52 -10.30
N VAL A 70 18.45 -3.23 -10.62
CA VAL A 70 17.36 -2.23 -10.55
C VAL A 70 16.20 -2.61 -11.46
N SER A 71 16.50 -3.05 -12.69
CA SER A 71 15.49 -3.48 -13.67
C SER A 71 14.71 -4.71 -13.21
N LEU A 72 15.39 -5.71 -12.67
CA LEU A 72 14.79 -6.92 -12.12
C LEU A 72 13.89 -6.60 -10.92
N ASN A 73 14.32 -5.67 -10.05
CA ASN A 73 13.50 -5.21 -8.95
C ASN A 73 12.20 -4.56 -9.45
N HIS A 74 12.24 -3.69 -10.45
CA HIS A 74 11.03 -3.09 -11.01
C HIS A 74 10.11 -4.13 -11.65
N LEU A 75 10.65 -5.10 -12.39
CA LEU A 75 9.84 -6.18 -12.94
C LEU A 75 9.18 -7.02 -11.83
N GLY A 76 9.92 -7.31 -10.76
CA GLY A 76 9.37 -7.99 -9.58
C GLY A 76 8.23 -7.19 -8.92
N MET A 77 8.32 -5.86 -8.88
CA MET A 77 7.24 -4.99 -8.36
C MET A 77 5.97 -5.08 -9.20
N VAL A 78 6.08 -5.15 -10.54
CA VAL A 78 4.92 -5.31 -11.42
C VAL A 78 4.28 -6.69 -11.24
N MET A 79 5.09 -7.75 -11.19
CA MET A 79 4.61 -9.11 -10.92
C MET A 79 3.88 -9.20 -9.57
N LEU A 80 4.43 -8.56 -8.53
CA LEU A 80 3.80 -8.47 -7.23
C LEU A 80 2.42 -7.78 -7.30
N ALA A 81 2.33 -6.66 -8.01
CA ALA A 81 1.08 -5.90 -8.17
C ALA A 81 0.00 -6.67 -8.96
N GLN A 82 0.40 -7.52 -9.90
CA GLN A 82 -0.50 -8.40 -10.66
C GLN A 82 -0.88 -9.69 -9.90
N GLY A 83 -0.27 -9.95 -8.74
CA GLY A 83 -0.49 -11.19 -7.96
C GLY A 83 0.33 -12.39 -8.44
N HIS A 84 1.28 -12.21 -9.37
CA HIS A 84 2.19 -13.25 -9.85
C HIS A 84 3.36 -13.49 -8.87
N PHE A 85 3.02 -13.89 -7.64
CA PHE A 85 3.96 -14.00 -6.52
C PHE A 85 5.13 -14.96 -6.78
N SER A 86 4.87 -16.07 -7.47
CA SER A 86 5.90 -17.07 -7.83
C SER A 86 6.94 -16.54 -8.82
N GLU A 87 6.55 -15.58 -9.66
CA GLU A 87 7.43 -14.94 -10.64
C GLU A 87 8.19 -13.75 -10.03
N ALA A 88 7.57 -13.05 -9.07
CA ALA A 88 8.21 -11.95 -8.35
C ALA A 88 9.40 -12.40 -7.47
N GLU A 89 9.28 -13.51 -6.75
CA GLU A 89 10.33 -14.00 -5.83
C GLU A 89 11.71 -14.17 -6.49
N PRO A 90 11.86 -14.92 -7.61
CA PRO A 90 13.17 -15.09 -8.25
C PRO A 90 13.73 -13.77 -8.80
N LEU A 91 12.88 -12.85 -9.27
CA LEU A 91 13.31 -11.53 -9.76
C LEU A 91 13.96 -10.71 -8.65
N PHE A 92 13.29 -10.58 -7.49
CA PHE A 92 13.84 -9.85 -6.35
C PHE A 92 15.12 -10.50 -5.81
N LYS A 93 15.19 -11.83 -5.71
CA LYS A 93 16.41 -12.52 -5.27
C LYS A 93 17.58 -12.30 -6.23
N ARG A 94 17.33 -12.38 -7.54
CA ARG A 94 18.35 -12.12 -8.56
C ARG A 94 18.80 -10.67 -8.53
N ALA A 95 17.87 -9.72 -8.37
CA ALA A 95 18.17 -8.30 -8.23
C ALA A 95 19.13 -8.04 -7.05
N LEU A 96 18.80 -8.55 -5.87
CA LEU A 96 19.63 -8.41 -4.68
C LEU A 96 21.00 -9.06 -4.86
N THR A 97 21.07 -10.25 -5.44
CA THR A 97 22.35 -10.95 -5.68
C THR A 97 23.28 -10.12 -6.57
N ILE A 98 22.76 -9.55 -7.66
CA ILE A 98 23.54 -8.70 -8.58
C ILE A 98 24.00 -7.43 -7.86
N GLN A 99 23.09 -6.74 -7.17
CA GLN A 99 23.42 -5.49 -6.48
C GLN A 99 24.42 -5.70 -5.33
N GLU A 100 24.33 -6.80 -4.58
CA GLU A 100 25.31 -7.13 -3.54
C GLU A 100 26.70 -7.37 -4.09
N ARG A 101 26.82 -8.05 -5.23
CA ARG A 101 28.09 -8.28 -5.92
C ARG A 101 28.67 -6.98 -6.49
N ALA A 102 27.82 -6.14 -7.08
CA ALA A 102 28.22 -4.92 -7.76
C ALA A 102 28.62 -3.80 -6.79
N LEU A 103 27.89 -3.66 -5.68
CA LEU A 103 27.93 -2.47 -4.82
C LEU A 103 28.29 -2.78 -3.36
N GLY A 104 28.27 -4.06 -2.96
CA GLY A 104 28.48 -4.50 -1.58
C GLY A 104 27.20 -4.61 -0.75
N PHE A 105 27.28 -5.35 0.36
CA PHE A 105 26.13 -5.78 1.17
C PHE A 105 25.39 -4.69 1.94
N GLU A 106 25.98 -3.50 2.06
CA GLU A 106 25.42 -2.37 2.82
C GLU A 106 25.01 -1.19 1.92
N HIS A 107 25.13 -1.33 0.59
CA HIS A 107 24.81 -0.23 -0.32
C HIS A 107 23.33 0.16 -0.26
N ILE A 108 23.04 1.46 -0.29
CA ILE A 108 21.67 1.99 -0.16
C ILE A 108 20.69 1.44 -1.21
N SER A 109 21.16 1.16 -2.43
CA SER A 109 20.35 0.58 -3.52
C SER A 109 19.73 -0.78 -3.19
N LEU A 110 20.26 -1.51 -2.21
CA LEU A 110 19.68 -2.78 -1.75
C LEU A 110 18.38 -2.57 -0.97
N ALA A 111 18.18 -1.41 -0.35
CA ALA A 111 17.07 -1.19 0.57
C ALA A 111 15.71 -1.39 -0.09
N ALA A 112 15.54 -0.91 -1.33
CA ALA A 112 14.30 -1.08 -2.08
C ALA A 112 13.99 -2.55 -2.38
N GLY A 113 14.98 -3.30 -2.92
CA GLY A 113 14.81 -4.73 -3.20
C GLY A 113 14.56 -5.56 -1.95
N LEU A 114 15.23 -5.24 -0.83
CA LEU A 114 15.01 -5.90 0.45
C LEU A 114 13.59 -5.65 0.97
N ASN A 115 13.11 -4.40 0.90
CA ASN A 115 11.76 -4.03 1.31
C ASN A 115 10.69 -4.74 0.45
N ASN A 116 10.89 -4.82 -0.87
CA ASN A 116 9.95 -5.47 -1.78
C ASN A 116 9.89 -6.99 -1.60
N LEU A 117 11.05 -7.64 -1.41
CA LEU A 117 11.09 -9.08 -1.11
C LEU A 117 10.51 -9.39 0.27
N ALA A 118 10.71 -8.51 1.26
CA ALA A 118 10.08 -8.62 2.56
C ALA A 118 8.55 -8.53 2.46
N GLU A 119 8.04 -7.61 1.65
CA GLU A 119 6.60 -7.45 1.42
C GLU A 119 5.99 -8.68 0.74
N LEU A 120 6.66 -9.22 -0.27
CA LEU A 120 6.26 -10.48 -0.89
C LEU A 120 6.19 -11.61 0.16
N TYR A 121 7.17 -11.71 1.06
CA TYR A 121 7.14 -12.72 2.12
C TYR A 121 6.06 -12.49 3.16
N ARG A 122 5.74 -11.23 3.49
CA ARG A 122 4.59 -10.91 4.36
C ARG A 122 3.29 -11.40 3.71
N ILE A 123 3.06 -11.08 2.43
CA ILE A 123 1.87 -11.49 1.67
C ILE A 123 1.76 -13.02 1.58
N LEU A 124 2.88 -13.72 1.41
CA LEU A 124 2.94 -15.19 1.37
C LEU A 124 2.83 -15.86 2.75
N GLY A 125 2.64 -15.10 3.83
CA GLY A 125 2.54 -15.65 5.19
C GLY A 125 3.86 -16.23 5.71
N ARG A 126 4.99 -15.64 5.30
CA ARG A 126 6.36 -16.03 5.74
C ARG A 126 6.97 -14.91 6.59
N PRO A 127 6.55 -14.75 7.86
CA PRO A 127 6.89 -13.58 8.66
C PRO A 127 8.36 -13.50 9.08
N GLU A 128 9.02 -14.62 9.40
CA GLU A 128 10.41 -14.61 9.84
C GLU A 128 11.39 -14.10 8.77
N PRO A 129 11.35 -14.57 7.50
CA PRO A 129 12.19 -14.01 6.47
C PRO A 129 11.80 -12.57 6.12
N ALA A 130 10.50 -12.21 6.17
CA ALA A 130 10.06 -10.83 5.98
C ALA A 130 10.67 -9.88 7.03
N GLU A 131 10.58 -10.23 8.31
CA GLU A 131 11.12 -9.41 9.41
C GLU A 131 12.64 -9.18 9.25
N LYS A 132 13.39 -10.23 8.90
CA LYS A 132 14.85 -10.12 8.68
C LYS A 132 15.18 -9.15 7.56
N LEU A 133 14.46 -9.22 6.45
CA LEU A 133 14.69 -8.36 5.29
C LEU A 133 14.28 -6.90 5.58
N TYR A 134 13.14 -6.68 6.22
CA TYR A 134 12.73 -5.33 6.66
C TYR A 134 13.73 -4.70 7.62
N ARG A 135 14.20 -5.43 8.63
CA ARG A 135 15.22 -4.93 9.57
C ARG A 135 16.53 -4.59 8.86
N ARG A 136 16.93 -5.39 7.85
CA ARG A 136 18.13 -5.11 7.05
C ARG A 136 17.94 -3.85 6.19
N ALA A 137 16.81 -3.72 5.50
CA ALA A 137 16.46 -2.51 4.73
C ALA A 137 16.45 -1.26 5.62
N LEU A 138 15.85 -1.36 6.81
CA LEU A 138 15.79 -0.28 7.80
C LEU A 138 17.19 0.14 8.23
N THR A 139 18.05 -0.81 8.60
CA THR A 139 19.44 -0.54 9.02
C THR A 139 20.22 0.18 7.93
N ILE A 140 20.09 -0.26 6.68
CA ILE A 140 20.76 0.37 5.53
C ILE A 140 20.26 1.82 5.35
N ARG A 141 18.95 2.05 5.33
CA ARG A 141 18.38 3.40 5.14
C ARG A 141 18.73 4.33 6.29
N GLU A 142 18.64 3.88 7.54
CA GLU A 142 19.00 4.69 8.71
C GLU A 142 20.46 5.12 8.69
N ARG A 143 21.38 4.22 8.31
CA ARG A 143 22.81 4.53 8.23
C ARG A 143 23.13 5.59 7.17
N HIS A 144 22.46 5.55 6.02
CA HIS A 144 22.79 6.42 4.88
C HIS A 144 21.99 7.72 4.86
N LEU A 145 20.74 7.70 5.31
CA LEU A 145 19.80 8.82 5.20
C LEU A 145 19.51 9.50 6.54
N GLY A 146 19.88 8.84 7.65
CA GLY A 146 19.51 9.25 9.00
C GLY A 146 18.15 8.72 9.46
N SER A 147 17.95 8.70 10.78
CA SER A 147 16.79 8.08 11.43
C SER A 147 15.45 8.71 11.07
N ASP A 148 15.45 9.97 10.63
CA ASP A 148 14.25 10.76 10.42
C ASP A 148 13.88 10.90 8.94
N HIS A 149 14.53 10.18 8.02
CA HIS A 149 14.28 10.35 6.59
C HIS A 149 12.91 9.76 6.17
N PRO A 150 12.18 10.37 5.21
CA PRO A 150 10.91 9.82 4.71
C PRO A 150 11.00 8.37 4.22
N GLU A 151 12.09 7.99 3.55
CA GLU A 151 12.30 6.58 3.15
C GLU A 151 12.49 5.62 4.34
N VAL A 152 12.98 6.09 5.49
CA VAL A 152 13.01 5.26 6.71
C VAL A 152 11.59 5.00 7.21
N ALA A 153 10.70 6.00 7.11
CA ALA A 153 9.31 5.86 7.51
C ALA A 153 8.55 4.81 6.65
N GLU A 154 8.88 4.66 5.38
CA GLU A 154 8.29 3.62 4.52
C GLU A 154 8.58 2.20 5.05
N VAL A 155 9.85 1.88 5.35
CA VAL A 155 10.23 0.55 5.87
C VAL A 155 9.66 0.32 7.26
N LEU A 156 9.67 1.35 8.12
CA LEU A 156 9.07 1.28 9.45
C LEU A 156 7.56 0.99 9.38
N ASN A 157 6.85 1.59 8.42
CA ASN A 157 5.43 1.33 8.22
C ASN A 157 5.17 -0.13 7.83
N ASN A 158 5.96 -0.67 6.90
CA ASN A 158 5.79 -2.06 6.44
C ASN A 158 6.18 -3.08 7.51
N LEU A 159 7.24 -2.81 8.29
CA LEU A 159 7.59 -3.62 9.45
C LEU A 159 6.52 -3.54 10.56
N GLY A 160 5.94 -2.35 10.78
CA GLY A 160 4.81 -2.15 11.68
C GLY A 160 3.58 -2.95 11.25
N LEU A 161 3.30 -3.00 9.95
CA LEU A 161 2.21 -3.81 9.38
C LEU A 161 2.46 -5.30 9.58
N LEU A 162 3.68 -5.77 9.32
CA LEU A 162 4.06 -7.16 9.62
C LEU A 162 3.82 -7.52 11.09
N TYR A 163 4.20 -6.65 12.04
CA TYR A 163 3.94 -6.90 13.46
C TYR A 163 2.47 -6.86 13.81
N TYR A 164 1.70 -5.98 13.18
CA TYR A 164 0.25 -5.95 13.35
C TYR A 164 -0.41 -7.25 12.88
N ASP A 165 -0.04 -7.75 11.69
CA ASP A 165 -0.57 -9.01 11.15
C ASP A 165 -0.27 -10.22 12.06
N LEU A 166 0.81 -10.15 12.83
CA LEU A 166 1.20 -11.16 13.83
C LEU A 166 0.55 -10.96 15.21
N GLY A 167 -0.29 -9.95 15.39
CA GLY A 167 -0.84 -9.55 16.69
C GLY A 167 0.19 -8.98 17.67
N ARG A 168 1.41 -8.67 17.19
CA ARG A 168 2.52 -8.11 17.99
C ARG A 168 2.37 -6.59 18.12
N ASN A 169 1.23 -6.15 18.64
CA ASN A 169 0.86 -4.73 18.71
C ASN A 169 1.81 -3.89 19.57
N ALA A 170 2.51 -4.50 20.54
CA ALA A 170 3.56 -3.83 21.32
C ALA A 170 4.81 -3.48 20.50
N ASP A 171 5.12 -4.28 19.47
CA ASP A 171 6.25 -4.03 18.58
C ASP A 171 5.87 -3.05 17.45
N ALA A 172 4.62 -3.09 16.96
CA ALA A 172 4.13 -2.21 15.90
C ALA A 172 3.97 -0.74 16.36
N GLU A 173 3.46 -0.53 17.58
CA GLU A 173 3.13 0.80 18.13
C GLU A 173 4.30 1.80 18.10
N PRO A 174 5.52 1.49 18.59
CA PRO A 174 6.64 2.42 18.50
C PRO A 174 7.06 2.74 17.06
N LEU A 175 6.92 1.78 16.13
CA LEU A 175 7.24 2.00 14.72
C LEU A 175 6.27 3.01 14.10
N TYR A 176 4.95 2.82 14.26
CA TYR A 176 3.98 3.76 13.71
C TYR A 176 4.05 5.15 14.34
N ARG A 177 4.38 5.26 15.64
CA ARG A 177 4.64 6.59 16.24
C ARG A 177 5.81 7.30 15.58
N ARG A 178 6.89 6.57 15.28
CA ARG A 178 8.06 7.12 14.61
C ARG A 178 7.76 7.51 13.16
N VAL A 179 7.02 6.67 12.44
CA VAL A 179 6.50 6.98 11.09
C VAL A 179 5.69 8.28 11.11
N LEU A 180 4.76 8.40 12.06
CA LEU A 180 3.91 9.58 12.21
C LEU A 180 4.75 10.85 12.42
N ALA A 181 5.72 10.80 13.35
CA ALA A 181 6.61 11.94 13.63
C ALA A 181 7.42 12.37 12.39
N ILE A 182 7.95 11.41 11.62
CA ILE A 182 8.67 11.70 10.37
C ILE A 182 7.73 12.34 9.36
N GLN A 183 6.58 11.74 9.10
CA GLN A 183 5.64 12.25 8.09
C GLN A 183 5.12 13.65 8.45
N GLU A 184 4.78 13.91 9.72
CA GLU A 184 4.34 15.24 10.15
C GLU A 184 5.42 16.31 9.96
N LYS A 185 6.69 15.95 10.16
CA LYS A 185 7.84 16.85 9.98
C LYS A 185 8.07 17.24 8.51
N TYR A 186 7.97 16.29 7.58
CA TYR A 186 8.33 16.51 6.17
C TYR A 186 7.15 16.84 5.26
N LEU A 187 5.97 16.28 5.54
CA LEU A 187 4.79 16.45 4.70
C LEU A 187 3.76 17.42 5.31
N GLY A 188 3.91 17.72 6.59
CA GLY A 188 2.94 18.48 7.37
C GLY A 188 1.88 17.58 8.02
N LYS A 189 1.30 18.07 9.12
CA LYS A 189 0.33 17.37 9.98
C LYS A 189 -0.96 16.94 9.30
N ASP A 190 -1.20 17.52 8.14
CA ASP A 190 -2.43 17.46 7.38
C ASP A 190 -2.29 16.61 6.12
N HIS A 191 -1.13 16.02 5.85
CA HIS A 191 -0.93 15.26 4.61
C HIS A 191 -1.77 13.96 4.57
N PRO A 192 -2.27 13.51 3.39
CA PRO A 192 -3.06 12.26 3.30
C PRO A 192 -2.33 11.02 3.82
N ILE A 193 -1.00 10.96 3.65
CA ILE A 193 -0.17 9.87 4.18
C ILE A 193 -0.21 9.84 5.72
N VAL A 194 -0.23 11.00 6.39
CA VAL A 194 -0.37 11.10 7.86
C VAL A 194 -1.70 10.48 8.31
N ALA A 195 -2.79 10.70 7.57
CA ALA A 195 -4.09 10.09 7.89
C ALA A 195 -4.07 8.55 7.84
N THR A 196 -3.29 7.96 6.92
CA THR A 196 -3.10 6.50 6.85
C THR A 196 -2.38 5.99 8.09
N THR A 197 -1.25 6.59 8.47
CA THR A 197 -0.50 6.17 9.67
C THR A 197 -1.30 6.40 10.96
N LEU A 198 -2.07 7.48 11.06
CA LEU A 198 -3.00 7.69 12.16
C LEU A 198 -4.04 6.58 12.26
N SER A 199 -4.57 6.11 11.12
CA SER A 199 -5.53 5.00 11.08
C SER A 199 -4.91 3.68 11.54
N ASN A 200 -3.69 3.38 11.12
CA ASN A 200 -2.97 2.18 11.54
C ASN A 200 -2.68 2.21 13.05
N LEU A 201 -2.23 3.36 13.57
CA LEU A 201 -1.99 3.53 15.00
C LEU A 201 -3.30 3.45 15.82
N ALA A 202 -4.41 3.95 15.27
CA ALA A 202 -5.72 3.84 15.90
C ALA A 202 -6.19 2.39 15.97
N ALA A 203 -6.04 1.61 14.88
CA ALA A 203 -6.37 0.19 14.85
C ALA A 203 -5.62 -0.59 15.94
N LEU A 204 -4.31 -0.31 16.13
CA LEU A 204 -3.54 -0.92 17.23
C LEU A 204 -4.10 -0.66 18.62
N PHE A 205 -4.63 0.54 18.87
CA PHE A 205 -5.24 0.86 20.15
C PHE A 205 -6.61 0.22 20.32
N THR A 206 -7.36 0.10 19.23
CA THR A 206 -8.67 -0.54 19.28
C THR A 206 -8.56 -2.03 19.59
N ASP A 207 -7.55 -2.73 19.06
CA ASP A 207 -7.26 -4.14 19.38
C ASP A 207 -6.85 -4.38 20.85
N LYS A 208 -6.39 -3.33 21.55
CA LYS A 208 -6.02 -3.38 22.97
C LYS A 208 -7.14 -2.84 23.88
N ASP A 209 -8.37 -2.72 23.37
CA ASP A 209 -9.50 -2.07 24.03
C ASP A 209 -9.18 -0.66 24.57
N SER A 210 -8.15 -0.01 24.02
CA SER A 210 -7.67 1.31 24.44
C SER A 210 -8.38 2.40 23.65
N PHE A 211 -9.71 2.37 23.67
CA PHE A 211 -10.55 3.18 22.79
C PHE A 211 -10.35 4.70 22.97
N ASP A 212 -10.02 5.15 24.18
CA ASP A 212 -9.72 6.57 24.46
C ASP A 212 -8.50 7.09 23.70
N LYS A 213 -7.56 6.20 23.35
CA LYS A 213 -6.40 6.54 22.51
C LYS A 213 -6.71 6.42 21.02
N ALA A 214 -7.59 5.50 20.63
CA ALA A 214 -7.96 5.28 19.23
C ALA A 214 -8.90 6.37 18.69
N GLU A 215 -9.90 6.80 19.46
CA GLU A 215 -10.91 7.79 19.05
C GLU A 215 -10.30 9.09 18.48
N PRO A 216 -9.39 9.80 19.18
CA PRO A 216 -8.81 11.03 18.64
C PRO A 216 -8.00 10.82 17.36
N LEU A 217 -7.36 9.65 17.20
CA LEU A 217 -6.59 9.32 16.00
C LEU A 217 -7.50 9.05 14.79
N HIS A 218 -8.58 8.29 14.98
CA HIS A 218 -9.58 8.06 13.94
C HIS A 218 -10.26 9.37 13.51
N ILE A 219 -10.66 10.21 14.46
CA ILE A 219 -11.28 11.52 14.18
C ILE A 219 -10.32 12.40 13.37
N ARG A 220 -9.04 12.45 13.77
CA ARG A 220 -8.05 13.25 13.05
C ARG A 220 -7.80 12.71 11.64
N ALA A 221 -7.69 11.40 11.46
CA ALA A 221 -7.55 10.78 10.14
C ALA A 221 -8.74 11.09 9.22
N LEU A 222 -9.97 11.00 9.76
CA LEU A 222 -11.21 11.34 9.05
C LEU A 222 -11.20 12.81 8.61
N SER A 223 -10.90 13.74 9.52
CA SER A 223 -10.87 15.18 9.22
C SER A 223 -9.87 15.54 8.12
N ILE A 224 -8.68 14.92 8.14
CA ILE A 224 -7.68 15.10 7.09
C ILE A 224 -8.22 14.62 5.73
N ARG A 225 -8.80 13.41 5.69
CA ARG A 225 -9.33 12.82 4.45
C ARG A 225 -10.49 13.61 3.88
N GLU A 226 -11.42 14.08 4.72
CA GLU A 226 -12.55 14.91 4.29
C GLU A 226 -12.10 16.22 3.63
N ARG A 227 -11.10 16.89 4.22
CA ARG A 227 -10.61 18.16 3.68
C ARG A 227 -9.88 17.99 2.34
N ILE A 228 -9.15 16.90 2.15
CA ILE A 228 -8.24 16.76 0.99
C ILE A 228 -8.86 15.98 -0.16
N LEU A 229 -9.67 14.97 0.15
CA LEU A 229 -10.20 14.05 -0.86
C LEU A 229 -11.66 14.32 -1.23
N SER A 230 -12.32 15.28 -0.57
CA SER A 230 -13.79 15.45 -0.51
C SER A 230 -14.47 14.49 0.47
N THR A 231 -15.62 14.93 0.99
CA THR A 231 -16.46 14.18 1.94
C THR A 231 -17.08 12.92 1.35
N GLU A 232 -17.10 12.79 0.02
CA GLU A 232 -17.67 11.65 -0.72
C GLU A 232 -16.60 10.65 -1.21
N HIS A 233 -15.34 10.79 -0.78
CA HIS A 233 -14.28 9.90 -1.24
C HIS A 233 -14.33 8.52 -0.54
N PRO A 234 -14.04 7.39 -1.23
CA PRO A 234 -14.03 6.05 -0.61
C PRO A 234 -13.18 5.92 0.66
N LYS A 235 -12.05 6.63 0.76
CA LYS A 235 -11.21 6.67 1.98
C LYS A 235 -11.86 7.40 3.18
N VAL A 236 -12.80 8.31 2.93
CA VAL A 236 -13.62 8.91 4.00
C VAL A 236 -14.57 7.84 4.56
N ALA A 237 -15.21 7.05 3.70
CA ALA A 237 -16.05 5.92 4.12
C ALA A 237 -15.29 4.88 4.93
N GLU A 238 -14.05 4.55 4.55
CA GLU A 238 -13.17 3.67 5.33
C GLU A 238 -12.94 4.20 6.76
N SER A 239 -12.65 5.51 6.87
CA SER A 239 -12.46 6.17 8.17
C SER A 239 -13.72 6.16 9.02
N LEU A 240 -14.88 6.40 8.39
CA LEU A 240 -16.18 6.37 9.04
C LEU A 240 -16.52 4.95 9.51
N ASN A 241 -16.31 3.92 8.69
CA ASN A 241 -16.52 2.54 9.09
C ASN A 241 -15.68 2.16 10.31
N ASN A 242 -14.38 2.52 10.32
CA ASN A 242 -13.50 2.22 11.45
C ASN A 242 -13.92 2.95 12.74
N LEU A 243 -14.34 4.23 12.61
CA LEU A 243 -14.88 4.99 13.74
C LEU A 243 -16.25 4.46 14.20
N GLY A 244 -17.08 3.97 13.28
CA GLY A 244 -18.34 3.31 13.57
C GLY A 244 -18.12 2.03 14.37
N TRP A 245 -17.13 1.24 13.99
CA TRP A 245 -16.72 0.04 14.72
C TRP A 245 -16.20 0.35 16.11
N LEU A 246 -15.34 1.36 16.25
CA LEU A 246 -14.90 1.85 17.56
C LEU A 246 -16.09 2.21 18.47
N TYR A 247 -17.04 2.98 17.95
CA TYR A 247 -18.23 3.38 18.72
C TYR A 247 -19.15 2.21 19.04
N HIS A 248 -19.25 1.22 18.15
CA HIS A 248 -19.98 -0.02 18.40
C HIS A 248 -19.36 -0.79 19.58
N GLN A 249 -18.03 -0.94 19.61
CA GLN A 249 -17.33 -1.61 20.73
C GLN A 249 -17.47 -0.86 22.05
N GLN A 250 -17.54 0.48 22.02
CA GLN A 250 -17.80 1.32 23.20
C GLN A 250 -19.28 1.34 23.65
N GLY A 251 -20.19 0.67 22.94
CA GLY A 251 -21.64 0.74 23.20
C GLY A 251 -22.29 2.08 22.83
N LYS A 252 -21.59 2.96 22.11
CA LYS A 252 -22.10 4.25 21.62
C LYS A 252 -22.89 4.06 20.32
N TYR A 253 -23.95 3.24 20.38
CA TYR A 253 -24.65 2.71 19.20
C TYR A 253 -25.21 3.76 18.25
N SER A 254 -25.80 4.86 18.75
CA SER A 254 -26.30 5.93 17.87
C SER A 254 -25.20 6.63 17.07
N ARG A 255 -23.99 6.74 17.63
CA ARG A 255 -22.83 7.28 16.90
C ARG A 255 -22.34 6.27 15.86
N ALA A 256 -22.25 5.00 16.23
CA ALA A 256 -21.87 3.92 15.31
C ALA A 256 -22.81 3.86 14.09
N GLU A 257 -24.12 3.90 14.32
CA GLU A 257 -25.16 3.91 13.28
C GLU A 257 -24.98 5.06 12.30
N SER A 258 -24.73 6.27 12.81
CA SER A 258 -24.47 7.45 11.97
C SER A 258 -23.23 7.26 11.09
N MET A 259 -22.15 6.70 11.64
CA MET A 259 -20.91 6.47 10.90
C MET A 259 -21.09 5.40 9.82
N TYR A 260 -21.67 4.24 10.14
CA TYR A 260 -21.89 3.16 9.17
C TYR A 260 -22.85 3.59 8.05
N SER A 261 -23.95 4.25 8.39
CA SER A 261 -24.92 4.73 7.40
C SER A 261 -24.26 5.67 6.38
N ARG A 262 -23.40 6.58 6.86
CA ARG A 262 -22.67 7.50 5.99
C ARG A 262 -21.61 6.79 5.16
N ALA A 263 -20.88 5.83 5.73
CA ALA A 263 -19.88 5.04 5.01
C ALA A 263 -20.50 4.22 3.85
N ILE A 264 -21.64 3.56 4.10
CA ILE A 264 -22.38 2.80 3.10
C ILE A 264 -22.80 3.71 1.94
N GLN A 265 -23.42 4.87 2.23
CA GLN A 265 -23.87 5.79 1.18
C GLN A 265 -22.72 6.26 0.28
N ILE A 266 -21.56 6.56 0.87
CA ILE A 266 -20.37 6.99 0.13
C ILE A 266 -19.85 5.85 -0.75
N TRP A 267 -19.66 4.64 -0.19
CA TRP A 267 -19.18 3.50 -0.98
C TRP A 267 -20.15 3.07 -2.08
N GLU A 268 -21.47 3.11 -1.84
CA GLU A 268 -22.46 2.82 -2.87
C GLU A 268 -22.38 3.79 -4.05
N ARG A 269 -22.23 5.10 -3.78
CA ARG A 269 -22.10 6.12 -4.83
C ARG A 269 -20.80 6.03 -5.61
N SER A 270 -19.70 5.72 -4.92
CA SER A 270 -18.35 5.78 -5.49
C SER A 270 -17.89 4.48 -6.13
N LEU A 271 -18.24 3.33 -5.54
CA LEU A 271 -17.79 2.00 -5.96
C LEU A 271 -18.94 1.11 -6.48
N GLY A 272 -20.19 1.56 -6.29
CA GLY A 272 -21.39 0.80 -6.61
C GLY A 272 -21.92 -0.01 -5.42
N PRO A 273 -23.24 -0.32 -5.42
CA PRO A 273 -23.92 -0.95 -4.28
C PRO A 273 -23.56 -2.43 -4.07
N GLU A 274 -22.84 -3.04 -5.02
CA GLU A 274 -22.41 -4.44 -5.00
C GLU A 274 -20.92 -4.60 -4.67
N HIS A 275 -20.24 -3.52 -4.30
CA HIS A 275 -18.82 -3.58 -3.95
C HIS A 275 -18.60 -4.30 -2.61
N SER A 276 -17.49 -5.04 -2.48
CA SER A 276 -17.12 -5.79 -1.27
C SER A 276 -17.04 -4.92 -0.01
N ASN A 277 -16.52 -3.69 -0.12
CA ASN A 277 -16.50 -2.71 0.98
C ASN A 277 -17.91 -2.36 1.50
N VAL A 278 -18.92 -2.28 0.62
CA VAL A 278 -20.32 -2.06 1.04
C VAL A 278 -20.79 -3.24 1.86
N ALA A 279 -20.53 -4.46 1.39
CA ALA A 279 -20.87 -5.69 2.13
C ALA A 279 -20.20 -5.73 3.51
N ALA A 280 -18.90 -5.44 3.61
CA ALA A 280 -18.19 -5.43 4.89
C ALA A 280 -18.78 -4.40 5.88
N CYS A 281 -19.16 -3.20 5.39
CA CYS A 281 -19.81 -2.20 6.23
C CYS A 281 -21.20 -2.61 6.69
N LEU A 282 -21.97 -3.27 5.80
CA LEU A 282 -23.30 -3.77 6.10
C LEU A 282 -23.26 -4.86 7.16
N GLU A 283 -22.23 -5.71 7.21
CA GLU A 283 -22.04 -6.69 8.28
C GLU A 283 -21.86 -6.02 9.64
N ASN A 284 -20.92 -5.07 9.71
CA ASN A 284 -20.70 -4.28 10.93
C ASN A 284 -21.98 -3.55 11.38
N TYR A 285 -22.79 -3.09 10.42
CA TYR A 285 -24.05 -2.43 10.71
C TYR A 285 -25.15 -3.41 11.15
N ALA A 286 -25.20 -4.61 10.58
CA ALA A 286 -26.12 -5.67 11.00
C ALA A 286 -25.85 -6.13 12.43
N ASP A 287 -24.58 -6.28 12.80
CA ASP A 287 -24.16 -6.59 14.17
C ASP A 287 -24.65 -5.52 15.16
N LEU A 288 -24.52 -4.25 14.79
CA LEU A 288 -25.06 -3.12 15.55
C LEU A 288 -26.58 -3.22 15.69
N MET A 289 -27.31 -3.53 14.61
CA MET A 289 -28.77 -3.67 14.63
C MET A 289 -29.20 -4.75 15.63
N ARG A 290 -28.53 -5.91 15.64
CA ARG A 290 -28.77 -6.96 16.64
C ARG A 290 -28.54 -6.49 18.06
N LYS A 291 -27.44 -5.76 18.30
CA LYS A 291 -27.14 -5.20 19.64
C LYS A 291 -28.15 -4.17 20.13
N THR A 292 -28.96 -3.62 19.22
CA THR A 292 -30.04 -2.67 19.52
C THR A 292 -31.45 -3.28 19.40
N ASP A 293 -31.56 -4.62 19.41
CA ASP A 293 -32.82 -5.38 19.31
C ASP A 293 -33.64 -5.10 18.04
N ARG A 294 -32.97 -4.70 16.95
CA ARG A 294 -33.58 -4.42 15.62
C ARG A 294 -33.37 -5.61 14.67
N GLU A 295 -33.86 -6.78 15.05
CA GLU A 295 -33.57 -8.04 14.34
C GLU A 295 -34.01 -8.04 12.87
N ILE A 296 -35.16 -7.41 12.57
CA ILE A 296 -35.67 -7.33 11.18
C ILE A 296 -34.68 -6.54 10.29
N ASP A 297 -34.17 -5.42 10.80
CA ASP A 297 -33.21 -4.60 10.08
C ASP A 297 -31.88 -5.35 9.91
N ALA A 298 -31.41 -6.05 10.96
CA ALA A 298 -30.21 -6.87 10.90
C ALA A 298 -30.31 -7.93 9.80
N VAL A 299 -31.40 -8.71 9.78
CA VAL A 299 -31.64 -9.75 8.77
C VAL A 299 -31.69 -9.17 7.35
N ALA A 300 -32.30 -8.00 7.16
CA ALA A 300 -32.34 -7.34 5.86
C ALA A 300 -30.93 -6.95 5.36
N LEU A 301 -30.09 -6.43 6.25
CA LEU A 301 -28.70 -6.10 5.93
C LEU A 301 -27.87 -7.36 5.62
N GLU A 302 -28.01 -8.42 6.40
CA GLU A 302 -27.32 -9.71 6.18
C GLU A 302 -27.73 -10.37 4.86
N GLN A 303 -29.02 -10.36 4.51
CA GLN A 303 -29.50 -10.85 3.22
C GLN A 303 -28.84 -10.09 2.06
N ARG A 304 -28.71 -8.77 2.20
CA ARG A 304 -28.03 -7.94 1.21
C ARG A 304 -26.54 -8.29 1.09
N VAL A 305 -25.86 -8.48 2.22
CA VAL A 305 -24.45 -8.92 2.25
C VAL A 305 -24.29 -10.25 1.50
N TYR A 306 -25.16 -11.23 1.78
CA TYR A 306 -25.13 -12.53 1.11
C TYR A 306 -25.25 -12.41 -0.41
N VAL A 307 -26.18 -11.58 -0.91
CA VAL A 307 -26.35 -11.33 -2.35
C VAL A 307 -25.08 -10.71 -2.96
N ILE A 308 -24.49 -9.72 -2.30
CA ILE A 308 -23.27 -9.06 -2.78
C ILE A 308 -22.11 -10.06 -2.86
N ARG A 309 -21.86 -10.82 -1.79
CA ARG A 309 -20.77 -11.80 -1.75
C ARG A 309 -20.91 -12.88 -2.81
N ARG A 310 -22.14 -13.39 -3.01
CA ARG A 310 -22.43 -14.40 -4.03
C ARG A 310 -22.13 -13.92 -5.45
N LYS A 311 -22.38 -12.64 -5.74
CA LYS A 311 -22.05 -12.05 -7.04
C LYS A 311 -20.55 -11.86 -7.25
N ASN A 312 -19.82 -11.51 -6.20
CA ASN A 312 -18.37 -11.27 -6.25
C ASN A 312 -17.52 -12.56 -6.19
N SER A 313 -18.15 -13.72 -6.00
CA SER A 313 -17.49 -15.05 -6.00
C SER A 313 -17.49 -15.74 -7.38
N HIS A 314 -17.87 -15.03 -8.45
CA HIS A 314 -17.88 -15.48 -9.84
C HIS A 314 -17.08 -14.53 -10.72
#